data_AF-A0A540WHS0-F1
#
_entry.id   AF-A0A540WHS0-F1
#
_cell.length_a   1.000
_cell.length_b   1.000
_cell.length_c   1.000
_cell.angle_alpha   90.00
_cell.angle_beta   90.00
_cell.angle_gamma   90.00
#
_symmetry.space_group_name_H-M   'P 1'
#
loop_
_entity.id
_entity.type
_entity.pdbx_description
1 polymer ?
#
loop_
_entity_poly.entity_id
_entity_poly.type
_entity_poly.pdbx_seq_one_letter_code
_entity_poly.pdbx_strand_id
1 'polypeptide(L)'
;MSAYAAVARAPRTLTEKEVALLLRTTGLHRDGFRDHCLYSLALASGLREHELVALNVGDIFDARSRARRHVPLTVFKGSRRHP
;
A
#
# COMPACT_ATOMS: atom_id res chain seq x y z
N MET A 1 -30.48 -3.69 -0.52
CA MET A 1 -29.59 -2.61 -0.06
C MET A 1 -29.21 -2.91 1.39
N SER A 2 -27.98 -3.40 1.63
CA SER A 2 -27.54 -3.83 2.96
C SER A 2 -27.13 -2.63 3.82
N ALA A 3 -27.46 -2.72 5.11
CA ALA A 3 -27.48 -1.66 6.13
C ALA A 3 -26.10 -1.12 6.57
N TYR A 4 -25.22 -0.78 5.63
CA TYR A 4 -23.91 -0.16 5.93
C TYR A 4 -23.97 1.35 6.17
N ALA A 5 -25.16 1.96 6.12
CA ALA A 5 -25.34 3.41 6.27
C ALA A 5 -25.74 3.86 7.69
N ALA A 6 -25.36 3.11 8.73
CA ALA A 6 -25.68 3.45 10.12
C ALA A 6 -24.41 3.54 10.97
N VAL A 7 -24.10 4.77 11.40
CA VAL A 7 -22.97 5.21 12.25
C VAL A 7 -21.67 5.47 11.49
N ALA A 8 -21.33 6.77 11.35
CA ALA A 8 -20.00 7.24 10.96
C ALA A 8 -18.98 6.94 12.08
N ARG A 9 -18.58 5.68 12.19
CA ARG A 9 -17.50 5.28 13.11
C ARG A 9 -16.17 5.56 12.44
N ALA A 10 -15.24 6.19 13.17
CA ALA A 10 -13.88 6.35 12.68
C ALA A 10 -13.30 4.97 12.29
N PRO A 11 -12.58 4.88 11.15
CA PRO A 11 -11.97 3.62 10.74
C PRO A 11 -11.03 3.12 11.83
N ARG A 12 -11.04 1.82 12.11
CA ARG A 12 -10.08 1.21 13.02
C ARG A 12 -8.72 1.23 12.36
N THR A 13 -7.75 1.91 12.98
CA THR A 13 -6.37 1.97 12.53
C THR A 13 -5.48 1.20 13.50
N LEU A 14 -4.32 0.75 13.01
CA LEU A 14 -3.27 0.23 13.88
C LEU A 14 -2.62 1.38 14.65
N THR A 15 -2.29 1.12 15.90
CA THR A 15 -1.38 1.96 16.69
C THR A 15 0.06 1.76 16.21
N GLU A 16 0.95 2.71 16.53
CA GLU A 16 2.38 2.60 16.21
C GLU A 16 3.01 1.31 16.75
N LYS A 17 2.61 0.90 17.96
CA LYS A 17 3.06 -0.35 18.58
C LYS A 17 2.60 -1.58 17.79
N GLU A 18 1.35 -1.59 17.33
CA GLU A 18 0.81 -2.69 16.52
C GLU A 18 1.49 -2.75 15.15
N VAL A 19 1.77 -1.60 14.53
CA VAL A 19 2.56 -1.50 13.30
C VAL A 19 3.96 -2.10 13.50
N ALA A 20 4.66 -1.70 14.57
CA ALA A 20 5.99 -2.22 14.86
C ALA A 20 5.99 -3.74 15.09
N LEU A 21 4.98 -4.26 15.80
CA LEU A 21 4.84 -5.69 16.04
C LEU A 21 4.55 -6.47 14.75
N LEU A 22 3.69 -5.93 13.88
CA LEU A 22 3.37 -6.53 12.58
C LEU A 22 4.62 -6.63 11.70
N LEU A 23 5.37 -5.52 11.56
CA LEU A 23 6.58 -5.49 10.76
C LEU A 23 7.68 -6.41 11.32
N ARG A 24 7.85 -6.43 12.65
CA ARG A 24 8.78 -7.36 13.29
C ARG A 24 8.41 -8.82 13.00
N THR A 25 7.15 -9.18 13.19
CA THR A 25 6.70 -10.58 13.05
C THR A 25 6.82 -11.07 11.61
N THR A 26 6.44 -10.23 10.65
CA THR A 26 6.51 -10.56 9.22
C THR A 26 7.94 -10.58 8.70
N GLY A 27 8.83 -9.74 9.22
CA GLY A 27 10.24 -9.68 8.80
C GLY A 27 11.12 -10.84 9.30
N LEU A 28 10.66 -11.60 10.30
CA LEU A 28 11.42 -12.73 10.87
C LEU A 28 11.35 -14.01 10.02
N HIS A 29 10.44 -14.08 9.04
CA HIS A 29 10.20 -15.29 8.26
C HIS A 29 10.78 -15.15 6.86
N ARG A 30 11.79 -15.95 6.50
CA ARG A 30 12.41 -15.94 5.16
C ARG A 30 11.39 -16.19 4.06
N ASP A 31 10.50 -17.16 4.26
CA ASP A 31 9.49 -17.53 3.28
C ASP A 31 8.32 -16.52 3.23
N GLY A 32 8.20 -15.64 4.23
CA GLY A 32 7.19 -14.57 4.32
C GLY A 32 7.72 -13.18 3.95
N PHE A 33 8.94 -13.08 3.44
CA PHE A 33 9.58 -11.77 3.18
C PHE A 33 8.83 -10.93 2.14
N ARG A 34 8.16 -11.58 1.17
CA ARG A 34 7.28 -10.88 0.22
C ARG A 34 6.17 -10.12 0.94
N ASP A 35 5.49 -10.77 1.87
CA ASP A 35 4.38 -10.17 2.60
C ASP A 35 4.88 -9.06 3.52
N HIS A 36 6.05 -9.26 4.13
CA HIS A 36 6.72 -8.20 4.88
C HIS A 36 6.95 -6.94 4.03
N CYS A 37 7.46 -7.08 2.81
CA CYS A 37 7.64 -5.96 1.89
C CYS A 37 6.31 -5.30 1.52
N LEU A 38 5.25 -6.09 1.27
CA LEU A 38 3.91 -5.57 0.96
C LEU A 38 3.33 -4.75 2.12
N TYR A 39 3.37 -5.28 3.35
CA TYR A 39 2.90 -4.54 4.53
C TYR A 39 3.72 -3.27 4.77
N SER A 40 5.04 -3.36 4.65
CA SER A 40 5.93 -2.21 4.83
C SER A 40 5.61 -1.10 3.81
N LEU A 41 5.44 -1.47 2.54
CA LEU A 41 5.12 -0.52 1.49
C LEU A 41 3.73 0.10 1.69
N ALA A 42 2.72 -0.70 2.01
CA ALA A 42 1.37 -0.22 2.29
C ALA A 42 1.34 0.82 3.41
N LEU A 43 2.02 0.53 4.53
CA LEU A 43 2.07 1.38 5.71
C LEU A 43 2.88 2.66 5.49
N ALA A 44 3.94 2.60 4.67
CA ALA A 44 4.79 3.77 4.38
C ALA A 44 4.20 4.71 3.31
N SER A 45 3.42 4.17 2.37
CA SER A 45 2.94 4.93 1.20
C SER A 45 1.46 5.31 1.26
N GLY A 46 0.65 4.62 2.06
CA GLY A 46 -0.80 4.83 2.09
C GLY A 46 -1.52 4.40 0.81
N LEU A 47 -0.85 3.62 -0.05
CA LEU A 47 -1.46 3.07 -1.26
C LEU A 47 -2.63 2.15 -0.91
N ARG A 48 -3.68 2.21 -1.73
CA ARG A 48 -4.82 1.31 -1.65
C ARG A 48 -4.42 -0.09 -2.09
N GLU A 49 -5.16 -1.09 -1.62
CA GLU A 49 -4.91 -2.50 -1.97
C GLU A 49 -4.76 -2.72 -3.49
N HIS A 50 -5.66 -2.17 -4.29
CA HIS A 50 -5.62 -2.32 -5.75
C HIS A 50 -4.45 -1.57 -6.42
N GLU A 51 -3.91 -0.53 -5.77
CA GLU A 51 -2.75 0.20 -6.27
C GLU A 51 -1.48 -0.60 -5.98
N LEU A 52 -1.37 -1.20 -4.78
CA LEU A 52 -0.25 -2.06 -4.39
C LEU A 52 -0.10 -3.27 -5.31
N VAL A 53 -1.21 -3.95 -5.63
CA VAL A 53 -1.18 -5.14 -6.51
C VAL A 53 -0.92 -4.79 -7.98
N ALA A 54 -1.14 -3.54 -8.39
CA ALA A 54 -0.90 -3.07 -9.74
C ALA A 54 0.50 -2.49 -9.95
N LEU A 55 1.31 -2.35 -8.90
CA LEU A 55 2.66 -1.81 -8.97
C LEU A 55 3.57 -2.65 -9.88
N ASN A 56 4.30 -1.95 -10.74
CA ASN A 56 5.30 -2.53 -11.61
C ASN A 56 6.70 -1.97 -11.29
N VAL A 57 7.75 -2.68 -11.71
CA VAL A 57 9.15 -2.30 -11.48
C VAL A 57 9.46 -0.92 -12.06
N GLY A 58 8.87 -0.58 -13.22
CA GLY A 58 9.05 0.74 -13.87
C GLY A 58 8.39 1.91 -13.13
N ASP A 59 7.49 1.64 -12.19
CA ASP A 59 6.89 2.67 -11.34
C ASP A 59 7.85 3.08 -10.21
N ILE A 60 8.76 2.17 -9.83
CA ILE A 60 9.74 2.37 -8.76
C ILE A 60 11.10 2.80 -9.32
N PHE A 61 11.53 2.23 -10.44
CA PHE A 61 12.85 2.49 -11.03
C PHE A 61 12.74 3.26 -12.34
N ASP A 62 13.64 4.23 -12.54
CA ASP A 62 13.79 4.90 -13.83
C ASP A 62 14.55 4.02 -14.86
N ALA A 63 14.65 4.52 -16.10
CA ALA A 63 15.36 3.81 -17.18
C ALA A 63 16.87 3.61 -16.92
N ARG A 64 17.42 4.24 -15.88
CA ARG A 64 18.82 4.11 -15.43
C ARG A 64 18.91 3.29 -14.13
N SER A 65 17.85 2.57 -13.77
CA SER A 65 17.74 1.74 -12.56
C SER A 65 17.87 2.51 -11.24
N ARG A 66 17.54 3.81 -11.23
CA ARG A 66 17.51 4.61 -10.00
C ARG A 66 16.13 4.58 -9.38
N ALA A 67 16.06 4.35 -8.07
CA ALA A 67 14.81 4.38 -7.34
C ALA A 67 14.22 5.80 -7.33
N ARG A 68 12.95 5.93 -7.66
CA ARG A 68 12.18 7.16 -7.60
C ARG A 68 11.80 7.46 -6.15
N ARG A 69 11.83 8.74 -5.77
CA ARG A 69 11.30 9.20 -4.48
C ARG A 69 9.77 9.25 -4.43
N HIS A 70 9.12 9.40 -5.59
CA HIS A 70 7.67 9.46 -5.72
C HIS A 70 7.23 8.46 -6.80
N VAL A 71 6.23 7.65 -6.46
CA VAL A 71 5.66 6.64 -7.36
C VAL A 71 4.44 7.25 -8.06
N PRO A 72 4.45 7.41 -9.40
CA PRO A 72 3.30 7.94 -10.11
C PRO A 72 2.19 6.87 -10.17
N LEU A 73 0.98 7.23 -9.72
CA LEU A 73 -0.19 6.36 -9.89
C LEU A 73 -0.78 6.57 -11.28
N THR A 74 -0.55 5.63 -12.19
CA THR A 74 -1.06 5.67 -13.56
C THR A 74 -2.56 5.38 -13.66
N VAL A 75 -3.11 4.61 -12.72
CA VAL A 75 -4.54 4.26 -12.67
C VAL A 75 -5.10 4.53 -11.28
N PHE A 76 -5.66 5.73 -11.09
CA PHE A 76 -6.42 6.06 -9.88
C PHE A 76 -7.91 5.97 -10.21
N LYS A 77 -8.71 5.28 -9.38
CA LYS A 77 -10.17 5.36 -9.45
C LYS A 77 -10.61 6.78 -9.06
N GLY A 78 -10.67 7.66 -10.05
CA GLY A 78 -10.93 9.09 -9.92
C GLY A 78 -10.19 9.94 -10.95
N SER A 79 -9.10 9.45 -11.56
CA SER A 79 -8.51 10.09 -12.74
C SER A 79 -9.32 9.69 -13.97
N ARG A 80 -10.40 10.43 -14.24
CA ARG A 80 -10.91 10.48 -15.61
C ARG A 80 -9.74 10.98 -16.47
N ARG A 81 -9.17 10.12 -17.30
CA ARG A 81 -8.52 10.59 -18.54
C ARG A 81 -9.63 11.34 -19.28
N HIS A 82 -9.65 12.66 -19.16
CA HIS A 82 -10.34 13.46 -20.16
C HIS A 82 -9.58 13.27 -21.48
N PRO A 83 -10.27 12.95 -22.59
CA PRO A 83 -9.68 13.08 -23.92
C PRO A 83 -9.27 14.53 -24.19
#